data_AF-A0A925F4Q3-F1
#
_entry.id   AF-A0A925F4Q3-F1
#
_cell.length_a   1.000
_cell.length_b   1.000
_cell.length_c   1.000
_cell.angle_alpha   90.00
_cell.angle_beta   90.00
_cell.angle_gamma   90.00
#
_symmetry.space_group_name_H-M   'P 1'
#
loop_
_entity.id
_entity.type
_entity.pdbx_description
1 polymer ?
#
loop_
_entity_poly.entity_id
_entity_poly.type
_entity_poly.pdbx_seq_one_letter_code
_entity_poly.pdbx_strand_id
1 'polypeptide(L)'
;MKKYYVIFLGLIVSVNAYANIKLPSLVADNMVLQRDKPLTIWGWADADEIISVTFLEKNYTTKTLQNGKWNLIIPPQKAGGPHRMVIAGNNTITLNNLLIGDVWICGGQSNMEVTMSNALNPDKEIAAANNPNIHFFNVAHATTALRAEDVKGQWLECNPINIKNFSAIAYYFAREIQPKINVPVGLIECGYGGTAAEAWISPEGLAGDPVFGERASQLKSLNLDDQIKNSASIYAKWVAPVDRSDPAYTNGTFDWAKQPHPEWPVTYFPSTFESTPHIELKDGIIWVTKTIILTEADIAANCSL
;
A
#
# COMPACT_ATOMS: atom_id res chain seq x y z
N MET A 1 -0.92 -75.40 -4.32
CA MET A 1 -1.56 -74.26 -3.60
C MET A 1 -1.89 -73.18 -4.61
N LYS A 2 -3.17 -72.89 -4.88
CA LYS A 2 -3.59 -71.86 -5.84
C LYS A 2 -3.51 -70.49 -5.15
N LYS A 3 -2.69 -69.58 -5.69
CA LYS A 3 -2.61 -68.18 -5.22
C LYS A 3 -3.69 -67.36 -5.92
N TYR A 4 -4.62 -66.80 -5.15
CA TYR A 4 -5.62 -65.85 -5.65
C TYR A 4 -5.09 -64.44 -5.43
N TYR A 5 -5.01 -63.65 -6.51
CA TYR A 5 -4.69 -62.23 -6.43
C TYR A 5 -6.01 -61.45 -6.31
N VAL A 6 -6.20 -60.78 -5.17
CA VAL A 6 -7.33 -59.87 -4.95
C VAL A 6 -6.90 -58.50 -5.47
N ILE A 7 -7.51 -58.04 -6.56
CA ILE A 7 -7.34 -56.67 -7.08
C ILE A 7 -8.29 -55.78 -6.29
N PHE A 8 -7.75 -54.88 -5.48
CA PHE A 8 -8.51 -53.89 -4.74
C PHE A 8 -8.76 -52.69 -5.66
N LEU A 9 -9.96 -52.58 -6.23
CA LEU A 9 -10.37 -51.44 -7.05
C LEU A 9 -10.77 -50.29 -6.10
N GLY A 10 -9.86 -49.37 -5.84
CA GLY A 10 -10.13 -48.18 -5.02
C GLY A 10 -11.09 -47.23 -5.75
N LEU A 11 -12.27 -47.01 -5.18
CA LEU A 11 -13.21 -45.97 -5.62
C LEU A 11 -12.61 -44.60 -5.29
N ILE A 12 -12.12 -43.87 -6.29
CA ILE A 12 -11.78 -42.45 -6.14
C ILE A 12 -13.08 -41.67 -6.20
N VAL A 13 -13.62 -41.30 -5.04
CA VAL A 13 -14.74 -40.36 -4.96
C VAL A 13 -14.17 -38.96 -5.15
N SER A 14 -14.37 -38.39 -6.34
CA SER A 14 -14.04 -36.99 -6.62
C SER A 14 -15.00 -36.09 -5.83
N VAL A 15 -14.53 -35.52 -4.72
CA VAL A 15 -15.27 -34.49 -3.99
C VAL A 15 -15.09 -33.20 -4.78
N ASN A 16 -16.16 -32.71 -5.41
CA ASN A 16 -16.13 -31.38 -6.02
C ASN A 16 -16.13 -30.35 -4.87
N ALA A 17 -14.97 -29.73 -4.63
CA ALA A 17 -14.87 -28.56 -3.77
C ALA A 17 -15.25 -27.34 -4.60
N TYR A 18 -16.35 -26.67 -4.27
CA TYR A 18 -16.72 -25.42 -4.91
C TYR A 18 -15.96 -24.26 -4.26
N ALA A 19 -15.20 -23.50 -5.04
CA ALA A 19 -14.58 -22.27 -4.57
C ALA A 19 -15.59 -21.13 -4.66
N ASN A 20 -15.78 -20.43 -3.53
CA ASN A 20 -16.58 -19.22 -3.51
C ASN A 20 -15.93 -18.13 -4.38
N ILE A 21 -16.78 -17.29 -4.97
CA ILE A 21 -16.39 -16.02 -5.58
C ILE A 21 -15.46 -15.27 -4.63
N LYS A 22 -14.32 -14.84 -5.16
CA LYS A 22 -13.34 -13.98 -4.51
C LYS A 22 -13.15 -12.72 -5.35
N LEU A 23 -13.13 -11.57 -4.69
CA LEU A 23 -12.88 -10.28 -5.32
C LEU A 23 -11.45 -9.80 -4.99
N PRO A 24 -10.83 -9.00 -5.86
CA PRO A 24 -9.59 -8.29 -5.55
C PRO A 24 -9.85 -7.25 -4.45
N SER A 25 -8.81 -6.83 -3.73
CA SER A 25 -8.97 -5.84 -2.64
C SER A 25 -9.54 -4.50 -3.13
N LEU A 26 -9.31 -4.14 -4.40
CA LEU A 26 -9.84 -2.92 -5.00
C LEU A 26 -11.36 -2.96 -5.26
N VAL A 27 -11.96 -4.15 -5.37
CA VAL A 27 -13.40 -4.34 -5.57
C VAL A 27 -14.01 -4.73 -4.24
N ALA A 28 -14.32 -3.72 -3.42
CA ALA A 28 -14.76 -3.88 -2.05
C ALA A 28 -15.81 -2.83 -1.67
N ASP A 29 -16.31 -2.90 -0.43
CA ASP A 29 -17.10 -1.81 0.17
C ASP A 29 -16.32 -0.48 0.09
N ASN A 30 -17.04 0.65 0.05
CA ASN A 30 -16.47 2.00 -0.01
C ASN A 30 -15.63 2.31 -1.27
N MET A 31 -15.60 1.46 -2.30
CA MET A 31 -14.84 1.79 -3.51
C MET A 31 -15.44 2.97 -4.28
N VAL A 32 -14.59 3.66 -5.04
CA VAL A 32 -15.01 4.67 -6.01
C VAL A 32 -14.77 4.14 -7.42
N LEU A 33 -15.81 4.19 -8.25
CA LEU A 33 -15.82 3.76 -9.64
C LEU A 33 -15.65 4.98 -10.56
N GLN A 34 -14.84 4.87 -11.61
CA GLN A 34 -14.58 5.98 -12.54
C GLN A 34 -15.83 6.32 -13.36
N ARG A 35 -16.36 7.54 -13.19
CA ARG A 35 -17.50 8.05 -13.97
C ARG A 35 -17.18 8.13 -15.46
N ASP A 36 -18.23 8.10 -16.26
CA ASP A 36 -18.21 8.36 -17.71
C ASP A 36 -17.27 7.44 -18.51
N LYS A 37 -16.89 6.29 -17.93
CA LYS A 37 -16.10 5.22 -18.54
C LYS A 37 -16.74 3.86 -18.26
N PRO A 38 -16.56 2.86 -19.15
CA PRO A 38 -16.97 1.49 -18.86
C PRO A 38 -16.30 1.00 -17.57
N LEU A 39 -17.08 0.38 -16.69
CA LEU A 39 -16.62 -0.10 -15.40
C LEU A 39 -16.33 -1.60 -15.51
N THR A 40 -15.09 -1.98 -15.23
CA THR A 40 -14.71 -3.39 -15.17
C THR A 40 -14.85 -3.89 -13.74
N ILE A 41 -15.64 -4.95 -13.55
CA ILE A 41 -15.72 -5.70 -12.30
C ILE A 41 -15.17 -7.08 -12.56
N TRP A 42 -14.26 -7.56 -11.70
CA TRP A 42 -13.55 -8.81 -11.92
C TRP A 42 -13.29 -9.53 -10.61
N GLY A 43 -12.92 -10.80 -10.73
CA GLY A 43 -12.57 -11.64 -9.59
C GLY A 43 -12.20 -13.05 -10.02
N TRP A 44 -12.24 -13.95 -9.05
CA TRP A 44 -12.00 -15.37 -9.23
C TRP A 44 -13.20 -16.16 -8.74
N ALA A 45 -13.44 -17.33 -9.33
CA ALA A 45 -14.50 -18.28 -8.95
C ALA A 45 -14.19 -19.65 -9.59
N ASP A 46 -15.07 -20.64 -9.44
CA ASP A 46 -14.89 -21.91 -10.13
C ASP A 46 -15.00 -21.76 -11.65
N ALA A 47 -14.23 -22.59 -12.38
CA ALA A 47 -14.33 -22.65 -13.83
C ALA A 47 -15.78 -22.95 -14.26
N ASP A 48 -16.21 -22.27 -15.32
CA ASP A 48 -17.56 -22.35 -15.87
C ASP A 48 -18.70 -21.83 -14.97
N GLU A 49 -18.42 -21.29 -13.79
CA GLU A 49 -19.43 -20.67 -12.92
C GLU A 49 -20.07 -19.45 -13.61
N ILE A 50 -21.40 -19.33 -13.50
CA ILE A 50 -22.14 -18.16 -14.00
C ILE A 50 -22.20 -17.11 -12.89
N ILE A 51 -21.64 -15.94 -13.17
CA ILE A 51 -21.61 -14.81 -12.24
C ILE A 51 -22.61 -13.77 -12.71
N SER A 52 -23.52 -13.39 -11.81
CA SER A 52 -24.52 -12.33 -12.00
C SER A 52 -24.15 -11.12 -11.15
N VAL A 53 -24.10 -9.94 -11.76
CA VAL A 53 -23.84 -8.67 -11.08
C VAL A 53 -25.02 -7.74 -11.24
N THR A 54 -25.66 -7.40 -10.13
CA THR A 54 -26.74 -6.42 -10.08
C THR A 54 -26.20 -5.09 -9.58
N PHE A 55 -26.34 -4.05 -10.40
CA PHE A 55 -25.90 -2.69 -10.09
C PHE A 55 -26.84 -1.68 -10.75
N LEU A 56 -27.26 -0.65 -10.01
CA LEU A 56 -28.21 0.38 -10.49
C LEU A 56 -29.46 -0.22 -11.16
N GLU A 57 -30.08 -1.18 -10.47
CA GLU A 57 -31.29 -1.90 -10.91
C GLU A 57 -31.13 -2.71 -12.22
N LYS A 58 -29.91 -2.82 -12.74
CA LYS A 58 -29.59 -3.62 -13.93
C LYS A 58 -28.83 -4.86 -13.54
N ASN A 59 -29.10 -5.95 -14.25
CA ASN A 59 -28.39 -7.21 -14.09
C ASN A 59 -27.47 -7.47 -15.29
N TYR A 60 -26.26 -7.91 -14.99
CA TYR A 60 -25.21 -8.25 -15.94
C TYR A 60 -24.72 -9.66 -15.63
N THR A 61 -24.40 -10.45 -16.65
CA THR A 61 -23.91 -11.82 -16.45
C THR A 61 -22.62 -12.06 -17.19
N THR A 62 -21.76 -12.88 -16.60
CA THR A 62 -20.52 -13.37 -17.21
C THR A 62 -20.29 -14.82 -16.80
N LYS A 63 -19.32 -15.48 -17.42
CA LYS A 63 -18.94 -16.86 -17.12
C LYS A 63 -17.46 -16.92 -16.77
N THR A 64 -17.13 -17.62 -15.70
CA THR A 64 -15.75 -17.80 -15.28
C THR A 64 -14.99 -18.67 -16.27
N LEU A 65 -13.79 -18.22 -16.62
CA LEU A 65 -12.89 -18.92 -17.52
C LEU A 65 -12.27 -20.14 -16.84
N GLN A 66 -11.68 -21.03 -17.64
CA GLN A 66 -11.02 -22.24 -17.15
C GLN A 66 -9.83 -21.97 -16.21
N ASN A 67 -9.25 -20.76 -16.24
CA ASN A 67 -8.21 -20.34 -15.32
C ASN A 67 -8.77 -19.75 -14.00
N GLY A 68 -10.07 -19.90 -13.74
CA GLY A 68 -10.74 -19.41 -12.54
C GLY A 68 -10.99 -17.91 -12.51
N LYS A 69 -10.70 -17.16 -13.59
CA LYS A 69 -10.91 -15.70 -13.64
C LYS A 69 -12.20 -15.35 -14.36
N TRP A 70 -12.87 -14.32 -13.87
CA TRP A 70 -14.00 -13.71 -14.56
C TRP A 70 -13.86 -12.18 -14.56
N ASN A 71 -14.46 -11.56 -15.57
CA ASN A 71 -14.69 -10.13 -15.58
C ASN A 71 -16.01 -9.84 -16.31
N LEU A 72 -16.61 -8.70 -16.00
CA LEU A 72 -17.69 -8.11 -16.77
C LEU A 72 -17.44 -6.61 -16.95
N ILE A 73 -18.10 -6.07 -17.97
CA ILE A 73 -18.08 -4.64 -18.26
C ILE A 73 -19.49 -4.09 -18.05
N ILE A 74 -19.60 -3.11 -17.16
CA ILE A 74 -20.81 -2.31 -16.97
C ILE A 74 -20.66 -1.04 -17.82
N PRO A 75 -21.69 -0.63 -18.59
CA PRO A 75 -21.65 0.61 -19.37
C PRO A 75 -21.33 1.85 -18.51
N PRO A 76 -20.81 2.93 -19.11
CA PRO A 76 -20.53 4.18 -18.40
C PRO A 76 -21.69 4.65 -17.52
N GLN A 77 -21.35 5.10 -16.31
CA GLN A 77 -22.29 5.64 -15.34
C GLN A 77 -21.95 7.09 -15.01
N LYS A 78 -22.97 7.88 -14.71
CA LYS A 78 -22.81 9.25 -14.22
C LYS A 78 -22.33 9.25 -12.77
N ALA A 79 -21.68 10.33 -12.36
CA ALA A 79 -21.27 10.53 -10.98
C ALA A 79 -22.45 10.47 -9.99
N GLY A 80 -22.19 9.97 -8.78
CA GLY A 80 -23.20 9.88 -7.72
C GLY A 80 -22.91 8.77 -6.72
N GLY A 81 -23.92 8.45 -5.91
CA GLY A 81 -23.86 7.47 -4.86
C GLY A 81 -24.44 8.01 -3.55
N PRO A 82 -24.38 7.23 -2.46
CA PRO A 82 -23.87 5.85 -2.42
C PRO A 82 -24.79 4.85 -3.13
N HIS A 83 -24.19 3.82 -3.71
CA HIS A 83 -24.88 2.71 -4.36
C HIS A 83 -24.52 1.37 -3.72
N ARG A 84 -25.28 0.35 -4.09
CA ARG A 84 -25.08 -1.05 -3.70
C ARG A 84 -24.90 -1.91 -4.94
N MET A 85 -23.96 -2.85 -4.89
CA MET A 85 -23.75 -3.88 -5.92
C MET A 85 -23.90 -5.27 -5.30
N VAL A 86 -24.57 -6.17 -6.01
CA VAL A 86 -24.69 -7.57 -5.60
C VAL A 86 -24.05 -8.45 -6.66
N ILE A 87 -23.16 -9.32 -6.22
CA ILE A 87 -22.43 -10.27 -7.07
C ILE A 87 -22.84 -11.66 -6.59
N ALA A 88 -23.47 -12.44 -7.47
CA ALA A 88 -24.05 -13.74 -7.14
C ALA A 88 -23.57 -14.83 -8.11
N GLY A 89 -23.20 -15.97 -7.55
CA GLY A 89 -22.90 -17.23 -8.24
C GLY A 89 -23.19 -18.36 -7.25
N ASN A 90 -22.21 -19.19 -6.94
CA ASN A 90 -22.31 -20.23 -5.91
C ASN A 90 -22.42 -19.63 -4.49
N ASN A 91 -21.87 -18.43 -4.28
CA ASN A 91 -22.11 -17.58 -3.12
C ASN A 91 -22.57 -16.18 -3.56
N THR A 92 -22.99 -15.36 -2.61
CA THR A 92 -23.37 -13.97 -2.86
C THR A 92 -22.50 -13.02 -2.05
N ILE A 93 -21.96 -12.01 -2.71
CA ILE A 93 -21.24 -10.88 -2.11
C ILE A 93 -22.07 -9.62 -2.34
N THR A 94 -22.25 -8.82 -1.29
CA THR A 94 -22.87 -7.50 -1.39
C THR A 94 -21.80 -6.46 -1.08
N LEU A 95 -21.61 -5.51 -2.00
CA LEU A 95 -20.77 -4.34 -1.82
C LEU A 95 -21.63 -3.11 -1.59
N ASN A 96 -21.29 -2.32 -0.58
CA ASN A 96 -22.03 -1.16 -0.11
C ASN A 96 -21.18 0.10 -0.17
N ASN A 97 -21.86 1.25 -0.09
CA ASN A 97 -21.25 2.56 -0.11
C ASN A 97 -20.37 2.81 -1.35
N LEU A 98 -20.87 2.39 -2.52
CA LEU A 98 -20.16 2.56 -3.78
C LEU A 98 -20.40 3.95 -4.34
N LEU A 99 -19.33 4.70 -4.59
CA LEU A 99 -19.41 5.99 -5.24
C LEU A 99 -19.01 5.87 -6.72
N ILE A 100 -19.56 6.75 -7.55
CA ILE A 100 -19.15 6.92 -8.95
C ILE A 100 -18.62 8.35 -9.08
N GLY A 101 -17.37 8.50 -9.50
CA GLY A 101 -16.66 9.77 -9.44
C GLY A 101 -15.33 9.76 -10.19
N ASP A 102 -14.42 10.67 -9.83
CA ASP A 102 -13.08 10.73 -10.40
C ASP A 102 -12.09 9.94 -9.54
N VAL A 103 -11.38 8.99 -10.14
CA VAL A 103 -10.41 8.13 -9.45
C VAL A 103 -8.99 8.53 -9.82
N TRP A 104 -8.16 8.79 -8.81
CA TRP A 104 -6.78 9.24 -8.96
C TRP A 104 -5.83 8.20 -8.38
N ILE A 105 -4.76 7.89 -9.12
CA ILE A 105 -3.65 7.08 -8.62
C ILE A 105 -2.59 8.03 -8.08
N CYS A 106 -2.23 7.86 -6.82
CA CYS A 106 -1.25 8.66 -6.09
C CYS A 106 0.02 7.82 -5.91
N GLY A 107 0.88 7.83 -6.93
CA GLY A 107 2.15 7.11 -6.95
C GLY A 107 3.35 8.03 -6.69
N GLY A 108 4.50 7.44 -6.34
CA GLY A 108 5.74 8.14 -6.08
C GLY A 108 6.56 7.49 -4.98
N GLN A 109 7.38 8.28 -4.30
CA GLN A 109 8.22 7.85 -3.17
C GLN A 109 7.75 8.47 -1.85
N SER A 110 8.66 8.56 -0.86
CA SER A 110 8.42 9.00 0.53
C SER A 110 7.62 10.29 0.66
N ASN A 111 7.79 11.24 -0.26
CA ASN A 111 7.04 12.50 -0.23
C ASN A 111 5.53 12.28 -0.49
N MET A 112 5.17 11.35 -1.39
CA MET A 112 3.77 10.96 -1.59
C MET A 112 3.21 10.23 -0.37
N GLU A 113 4.05 9.48 0.35
CA GLU A 113 3.63 8.68 1.51
C GLU A 113 3.56 9.45 2.82
N VAL A 114 3.97 10.73 2.85
CA VAL A 114 3.89 11.55 4.07
C VAL A 114 2.47 11.50 4.60
N THR A 115 2.30 10.92 5.78
CA THR A 115 0.99 10.70 6.38
C THR A 115 0.40 12.01 6.92
N MET A 116 -0.92 12.08 7.04
CA MET A 116 -1.59 13.23 7.67
C MET A 116 -1.09 13.51 9.08
N SER A 117 -0.72 12.49 9.86
CA SER A 117 -0.18 12.67 11.21
C SER A 117 1.18 13.38 11.22
N ASN A 118 1.94 13.25 10.14
CA ASN A 118 3.25 13.89 9.94
C ASN A 118 3.17 15.15 9.07
N ALA A 119 1.96 15.58 8.71
CA ALA A 119 1.75 16.77 7.89
C ALA A 119 1.89 18.05 8.72
N LEU A 120 1.84 19.20 8.05
CA LEU A 120 1.78 20.50 8.72
C LEU A 120 0.39 20.71 9.32
N ASN A 121 0.33 21.12 10.60
CA ASN A 121 -0.93 21.33 11.36
C ASN A 121 -1.87 20.10 11.36
N PRO A 122 -1.37 18.90 11.73
CA PRO A 122 -2.09 17.65 11.55
C PRO A 122 -3.42 17.64 12.29
N ASP A 123 -3.48 18.17 13.52
CA ASP A 123 -4.72 18.19 14.34
C ASP A 123 -5.87 18.93 13.66
N LYS A 124 -5.58 20.10 13.08
CA LYS A 124 -6.58 20.91 12.39
C LYS A 124 -7.10 20.20 11.15
N GLU A 125 -6.20 19.64 10.35
CA GLU A 125 -6.54 18.98 9.09
C GLU A 125 -7.27 17.66 9.32
N ILE A 126 -6.84 16.87 10.31
CA ILE A 126 -7.51 15.64 10.72
C ILE A 126 -8.93 15.95 11.22
N ALA A 127 -9.11 16.97 12.05
CA ALA A 127 -10.44 17.36 12.53
C ALA A 127 -11.38 17.82 11.40
N ALA A 128 -10.83 18.47 10.37
CA ALA A 128 -11.58 18.95 9.21
C ALA A 128 -11.84 17.88 8.14
N ALA A 129 -11.09 16.77 8.15
CA ALA A 129 -11.20 15.68 7.20
C ALA A 129 -12.46 14.83 7.44
N ASN A 130 -13.65 15.39 7.18
CA ASN A 130 -14.94 14.74 7.30
C ASN A 130 -15.77 14.97 6.04
N ASN A 131 -15.47 14.24 4.97
CA ASN A 131 -16.13 14.39 3.68
C ASN A 131 -16.50 13.01 3.09
N PRO A 132 -17.77 12.58 3.15
CA PRO A 132 -18.19 11.28 2.65
C PRO A 132 -18.13 11.16 1.11
N ASN A 133 -17.85 12.24 0.38
CA ASN A 133 -17.61 12.17 -1.07
C ASN A 133 -16.13 11.91 -1.42
N ILE A 134 -15.24 11.77 -0.43
CA ILE A 134 -13.84 11.41 -0.63
C ILE A 134 -13.59 10.06 0.02
N HIS A 135 -13.25 9.05 -0.78
CA HIS A 135 -12.78 7.77 -0.27
C HIS A 135 -11.36 7.52 -0.76
N PHE A 136 -10.61 6.72 -0.02
CA PHE A 136 -9.24 6.40 -0.36
C PHE A 136 -8.90 4.94 -0.08
N PHE A 137 -7.96 4.42 -0.86
CA PHE A 137 -7.40 3.09 -0.75
C PHE A 137 -5.90 3.23 -0.53
N ASN A 138 -5.39 2.69 0.58
CA ASN A 138 -3.95 2.63 0.82
C ASN A 138 -3.44 1.24 0.42
N VAL A 139 -2.59 1.19 -0.61
CA VAL A 139 -1.93 -0.05 -1.04
C VAL A 139 -0.83 -0.39 -0.05
N ALA A 140 -0.97 -1.53 0.63
CA ALA A 140 0.08 -2.02 1.51
C ALA A 140 1.36 -2.31 0.72
N HIS A 141 2.50 -1.95 1.30
CA HIS A 141 3.81 -2.16 0.70
C HIS A 141 4.03 -3.62 0.32
N ALA A 142 4.35 -3.82 -0.95
CA ALA A 142 4.74 -5.09 -1.52
C ALA A 142 5.74 -4.84 -2.64
N THR A 143 6.72 -5.74 -2.77
CA THR A 143 7.71 -5.71 -3.86
C THR A 143 7.59 -6.98 -4.68
N THR A 144 7.60 -6.84 -6.00
CA THR A 144 7.51 -7.96 -6.94
C THR A 144 8.20 -7.60 -8.26
N ALA A 145 8.86 -8.56 -8.90
CA ALA A 145 9.44 -8.39 -10.24
C ALA A 145 8.38 -8.50 -11.32
N LEU A 146 7.30 -9.21 -11.00
CA LEU A 146 6.25 -9.57 -11.94
C LEU A 146 4.95 -8.90 -11.55
N ARG A 147 4.12 -8.64 -12.55
CA ARG A 147 2.80 -8.06 -12.34
C ARG A 147 1.99 -8.92 -11.37
N ALA A 148 1.63 -8.36 -10.22
CA ALA A 148 0.71 -8.98 -9.29
C ALA A 148 -0.72 -8.95 -9.85
N GLU A 149 -1.52 -9.98 -9.52
CA GLU A 149 -2.94 -10.03 -9.92
C GLU A 149 -3.86 -9.28 -8.94
N ASP A 150 -3.37 -9.00 -7.74
CA ASP A 150 -4.08 -8.28 -6.68
C ASP A 150 -3.08 -7.48 -5.83
N VAL A 151 -3.60 -6.52 -5.08
CA VAL A 151 -2.88 -5.77 -4.06
C VAL A 151 -3.53 -6.03 -2.70
N LYS A 152 -2.83 -5.67 -1.62
CA LYS A 152 -3.44 -5.62 -0.29
C LYS A 152 -3.75 -4.18 0.07
N GLY A 153 -4.89 -3.96 0.71
CA GLY A 153 -5.32 -2.64 1.15
C GLY A 153 -6.81 -2.64 1.44
N GLN A 154 -7.34 -1.48 1.79
CA GLN A 154 -8.77 -1.30 2.07
C GLN A 154 -9.23 0.09 1.66
N TRP A 155 -10.45 0.17 1.16
CA TRP A 155 -11.14 1.42 0.92
C TRP A 155 -11.70 1.97 2.24
N LEU A 156 -11.40 3.23 2.51
CA LEU A 156 -11.84 3.95 3.69
C LEU A 156 -12.48 5.28 3.29
N GLU A 157 -13.53 5.65 4.01
CA GLU A 157 -14.14 6.97 3.91
C GLU A 157 -13.23 8.04 4.55
N CYS A 158 -13.25 9.26 4.00
CA CYS A 158 -12.56 10.40 4.58
C CYS A 158 -13.30 10.90 5.83
N ASN A 159 -12.78 10.47 6.99
CA ASN A 159 -13.17 10.93 8.31
C ASN A 159 -11.92 11.14 9.21
N PRO A 160 -12.04 11.82 10.36
CA PRO A 160 -10.91 12.11 11.25
C PRO A 160 -10.20 10.88 11.82
N ILE A 161 -10.86 9.71 11.82
CA ILE A 161 -10.28 8.46 12.32
C ILE A 161 -9.38 7.86 11.23
N ASN A 162 -9.91 7.72 10.02
CA ASN A 162 -9.26 7.00 8.93
C ASN A 162 -8.10 7.78 8.30
N ILE A 163 -8.17 9.12 8.26
CA ILE A 163 -7.23 9.92 7.46
C ILE A 163 -5.80 9.95 8.04
N LYS A 164 -5.63 9.66 9.34
CA LYS A 164 -4.38 9.85 10.10
C LYS A 164 -3.15 9.22 9.43
N ASN A 165 -3.33 8.03 8.85
CA ASN A 165 -2.27 7.23 8.23
C ASN A 165 -2.35 7.22 6.69
N PHE A 166 -3.12 8.14 6.11
CA PHE A 166 -3.22 8.30 4.67
C PHE A 166 -2.32 9.45 4.19
N SER A 167 -1.94 9.42 2.90
CA SER A 167 -1.12 10.46 2.28
C SER A 167 -1.73 11.84 2.43
N ALA A 168 -0.96 12.75 3.02
CA ALA A 168 -1.34 14.14 3.22
C ALA A 168 -1.45 14.88 1.89
N ILE A 169 -0.53 14.63 0.97
CA ILE A 169 -0.54 15.25 -0.36
C ILE A 169 -1.80 14.83 -1.12
N ALA A 170 -2.11 13.53 -1.15
CA ALA A 170 -3.29 13.01 -1.82
C ALA A 170 -4.58 13.57 -1.18
N TYR A 171 -4.63 13.64 0.16
CA TYR A 171 -5.76 14.25 0.87
C TYR A 171 -5.94 15.73 0.52
N TYR A 172 -4.88 16.55 0.59
CA TYR A 172 -4.98 17.97 0.27
C TYR A 172 -5.45 18.20 -1.16
N PHE A 173 -4.96 17.41 -2.11
CA PHE A 173 -5.46 17.42 -3.48
C PHE A 173 -6.97 17.17 -3.54
N ALA A 174 -7.46 16.07 -2.94
CA ALA A 174 -8.88 15.73 -2.95
C ALA A 174 -9.75 16.77 -2.24
N ARG A 175 -9.30 17.26 -1.08
CA ARG A 175 -9.96 18.32 -0.31
C ARG A 175 -10.20 19.58 -1.16
N GLU A 176 -9.22 19.94 -1.99
CA GLU A 176 -9.29 21.13 -2.85
C GLU A 176 -10.13 20.92 -4.10
N ILE A 177 -10.05 19.75 -4.75
CA ILE A 177 -10.70 19.51 -6.04
C ILE A 177 -12.16 19.08 -5.89
N GLN A 178 -12.49 18.25 -4.88
CA GLN A 178 -13.82 17.70 -4.69
C GLN A 178 -14.92 18.78 -4.68
N PRO A 179 -14.83 19.89 -3.91
CA PRO A 179 -15.85 20.94 -3.93
C PRO A 179 -15.90 21.74 -5.23
N LYS A 180 -14.78 21.82 -5.98
CA LYS A 180 -14.71 22.56 -7.26
C LYS A 180 -15.43 21.82 -8.39
N ILE A 181 -15.28 20.49 -8.42
CA ILE A 181 -15.91 19.64 -9.44
C ILE A 181 -17.28 19.11 -9.00
N ASN A 182 -17.56 19.13 -7.69
CA ASN A 182 -18.78 18.63 -7.05
C ASN A 182 -19.13 17.19 -7.44
N VAL A 183 -18.13 16.32 -7.41
CA VAL A 183 -18.19 14.90 -7.80
C VAL A 183 -17.43 14.08 -6.76
N PRO A 184 -17.83 12.82 -6.46
CA PRO A 184 -17.05 11.95 -5.60
C PRO A 184 -15.59 11.77 -6.07
N VAL A 185 -14.66 11.62 -5.15
CA VAL A 185 -13.24 11.46 -5.44
C VAL A 185 -12.72 10.19 -4.78
N GLY A 186 -12.13 9.31 -5.59
CA GLY A 186 -11.40 8.14 -5.13
C GLY A 186 -9.90 8.37 -5.24
N LEU A 187 -9.15 8.06 -4.19
CA LEU A 187 -7.69 8.10 -4.20
C LEU A 187 -7.13 6.70 -4.00
N ILE A 188 -6.25 6.25 -4.88
CA ILE A 188 -5.50 5.00 -4.71
C ILE A 188 -4.05 5.38 -4.46
N GLU A 189 -3.65 5.38 -3.20
CA GLU A 189 -2.28 5.68 -2.78
C GLU A 189 -1.43 4.42 -2.88
N CYS A 190 -0.32 4.53 -3.59
CA CYS A 190 0.60 3.44 -3.83
C CYS A 190 2.04 3.94 -3.88
N GLY A 191 2.39 4.98 -3.11
CA GLY A 191 3.76 5.45 -2.98
C GLY A 191 4.63 4.41 -2.29
N TYR A 192 5.92 4.42 -2.60
CA TYR A 192 6.92 3.58 -1.94
C TYR A 192 8.26 4.30 -1.78
N GLY A 193 8.62 4.58 -0.54
CA GLY A 193 9.78 5.39 -0.16
C GLY A 193 11.11 4.74 -0.51
N GLY A 194 12.06 5.56 -0.97
CA GLY A 194 13.39 5.08 -1.35
C GLY A 194 13.43 4.27 -2.65
N THR A 195 12.34 4.26 -3.44
CA THR A 195 12.35 3.62 -4.77
C THR A 195 12.81 4.60 -5.85
N ALA A 196 13.67 4.11 -6.73
CA ALA A 196 14.10 4.83 -7.92
C ALA A 196 13.09 4.64 -9.08
N ALA A 197 13.15 5.49 -10.11
CA ALA A 197 12.16 5.51 -11.19
C ALA A 197 12.09 4.18 -11.96
N GLU A 198 13.21 3.52 -12.18
CA GLU A 198 13.29 2.24 -12.86
C GLU A 198 12.58 1.10 -12.12
N ALA A 199 12.36 1.22 -10.81
CA ALA A 199 11.59 0.25 -10.03
C ALA A 199 10.08 0.26 -10.37
N TRP A 200 9.60 1.33 -11.02
CA TRP A 200 8.20 1.51 -11.43
C TRP A 200 7.94 1.15 -12.90
N ILE A 201 8.98 0.72 -13.63
CA ILE A 201 8.89 0.35 -15.05
C ILE A 201 8.94 -1.18 -15.14
N SER A 202 8.06 -1.76 -15.96
CA SER A 202 8.06 -3.21 -16.14
C SER A 202 9.39 -3.68 -16.76
N PRO A 203 9.79 -4.95 -16.55
CA PRO A 203 10.96 -5.51 -17.22
C PRO A 203 10.92 -5.34 -18.75
N GLU A 204 9.73 -5.43 -19.35
CA GLU A 204 9.51 -5.17 -20.77
C GLU A 204 9.71 -3.70 -21.15
N GLY A 205 9.33 -2.76 -20.27
CA GLY A 205 9.52 -1.33 -20.50
C GLY A 205 10.99 -0.88 -20.38
N LEU A 206 11.78 -1.60 -19.57
CA LEU A 206 13.24 -1.40 -19.47
C LEU A 206 14.02 -2.17 -20.54
N ALA A 207 13.35 -3.00 -21.35
CA ALA A 207 14.03 -3.81 -22.36
C ALA A 207 14.70 -2.89 -23.39
N GLY A 208 16.01 -3.07 -23.57
CA GLY A 208 16.81 -2.25 -24.50
C GLY A 208 17.38 -0.97 -23.91
N ASP A 209 17.08 -0.64 -22.64
CA ASP A 209 17.82 0.40 -21.92
C ASP A 209 19.29 -0.05 -21.73
N PRO A 210 20.28 0.79 -22.08
CA PRO A 210 21.70 0.40 -22.03
C PRO A 210 22.24 0.19 -20.62
N VAL A 211 21.57 0.70 -19.59
CA VAL A 211 21.98 0.59 -18.18
C VAL A 211 21.17 -0.48 -17.45
N PHE A 212 19.85 -0.49 -17.66
CA PHE A 212 18.92 -1.32 -16.89
C PHE A 212 18.46 -2.58 -17.62
N GLY A 213 18.55 -2.64 -18.96
CA GLY A 213 17.93 -3.69 -19.76
C GLY A 213 18.44 -5.10 -19.45
N GLU A 214 19.75 -5.26 -19.20
CA GLU A 214 20.33 -6.55 -18.81
C GLU A 214 19.80 -6.99 -17.44
N ARG A 215 19.86 -6.10 -16.44
CA ARG A 215 19.37 -6.39 -15.09
C ARG A 215 17.86 -6.68 -15.08
N ALA A 216 17.07 -5.92 -15.84
CA ALA A 216 15.63 -6.11 -15.97
C ALA A 216 15.29 -7.48 -16.56
N SER A 217 16.05 -7.93 -17.56
CA SER A 217 15.86 -9.25 -18.18
C SER A 217 16.11 -10.40 -17.21
N GLN A 218 16.99 -10.20 -16.22
CA GLN A 218 17.30 -11.17 -15.17
C GLN A 218 16.25 -11.18 -14.05
N LEU A 219 15.41 -10.14 -13.89
CA LEU A 219 14.41 -10.09 -12.83
C LEU A 219 13.41 -11.25 -12.89
N LYS A 220 13.12 -11.77 -14.09
CA LYS A 220 12.21 -12.92 -14.29
C LYS A 220 12.73 -14.22 -13.70
N SER A 221 14.03 -14.36 -13.46
CA SER A 221 14.64 -15.55 -12.85
C SER A 221 14.90 -15.38 -11.35
N LEU A 222 14.68 -14.20 -10.78
CA LEU A 222 14.88 -13.95 -9.35
C LEU A 222 13.69 -14.45 -8.53
N ASN A 223 13.97 -15.24 -7.49
CA ASN A 223 13.00 -15.49 -6.42
C ASN A 223 13.00 -14.31 -5.45
N LEU A 224 12.17 -13.30 -5.71
CA LEU A 224 12.07 -12.11 -4.87
C LEU A 224 11.45 -12.38 -3.50
N ASP A 225 10.57 -13.36 -3.37
CA ASP A 225 10.01 -13.72 -2.06
C ASP A 225 11.12 -14.16 -1.09
N ASP A 226 12.11 -14.90 -1.60
CA ASP A 226 13.28 -15.28 -0.81
C ASP A 226 14.16 -14.06 -0.51
N GLN A 227 14.32 -13.12 -1.44
CA GLN A 227 15.06 -11.89 -1.16
C GLN A 227 14.36 -10.99 -0.13
N ILE A 228 13.04 -10.89 -0.18
CA ILE A 228 12.22 -10.13 0.78
C ILE A 228 12.30 -10.79 2.16
N LYS A 229 12.15 -12.12 2.25
CA LYS A 229 12.33 -12.85 3.53
C LYS A 229 13.72 -12.65 4.11
N ASN A 230 14.74 -12.58 3.25
CA ASN A 230 16.12 -12.36 3.65
C ASN A 230 16.50 -10.89 3.76
N SER A 231 15.60 -9.94 3.46
CA SER A 231 15.91 -8.51 3.45
C SER A 231 16.41 -8.00 4.79
N ALA A 232 15.82 -8.45 5.90
CA ALA A 232 16.30 -8.15 7.24
C ALA A 232 17.73 -8.67 7.49
N SER A 233 18.07 -9.85 6.98
CA SER A 233 19.43 -10.41 7.06
C SER A 233 20.41 -9.66 6.17
N ILE A 234 19.99 -9.28 4.96
CA ILE A 234 20.80 -8.49 4.03
C ILE A 234 21.06 -7.10 4.61
N TYR A 235 20.03 -6.45 5.14
CA TYR A 235 20.13 -5.17 5.83
C TYR A 235 21.03 -5.28 7.07
N ALA A 236 20.84 -6.29 7.92
CA ALA A 236 21.71 -6.52 9.06
C ALA A 236 23.18 -6.72 8.66
N LYS A 237 23.47 -7.41 7.55
CA LYS A 237 24.83 -7.55 7.00
C LYS A 237 25.37 -6.24 6.43
N TRP A 238 24.52 -5.38 5.89
CA TRP A 238 24.91 -4.07 5.35
C TRP A 238 25.14 -3.02 6.45
N VAL A 239 24.36 -3.06 7.53
CA VAL A 239 24.51 -2.17 8.70
C VAL A 239 25.63 -2.63 9.63
N ALA A 240 25.87 -3.93 9.77
CA ALA A 240 26.87 -4.44 10.70
C ALA A 240 28.29 -3.84 10.54
N PRO A 241 28.78 -3.51 9.32
CA PRO A 241 30.01 -2.76 9.14
C PRO A 241 29.91 -1.29 9.57
N VAL A 242 28.77 -0.62 9.35
CA VAL A 242 28.53 0.79 9.72
C VAL A 242 28.53 0.96 11.24
N ASP A 243 27.87 0.05 11.97
CA ASP A 243 27.91 0.02 13.45
C ASP A 243 29.32 -0.27 14.00
N ARG A 244 30.20 -0.90 13.22
CA ARG A 244 31.56 -1.27 13.63
C ARG A 244 32.64 -0.27 13.22
N SER A 245 32.35 0.63 12.29
CA SER A 245 33.24 1.72 11.90
C SER A 245 32.95 3.02 12.65
N ASP A 246 31.93 3.04 13.50
CA ASP A 246 31.64 4.14 14.40
C ASP A 246 32.73 4.28 15.49
N PRO A 247 33.51 5.37 15.49
CA PRO A 247 34.57 5.57 16.48
C PRO A 247 34.04 5.65 17.92
N ALA A 248 32.77 5.96 18.11
CA ALA A 248 32.15 6.12 19.42
C ALA A 248 31.53 4.81 19.95
N TYR A 249 31.55 3.73 19.16
CA TYR A 249 31.20 2.39 19.61
C TYR A 249 32.44 1.67 20.16
N THR A 250 32.62 1.73 21.48
CA THR A 250 33.74 1.12 22.19
C THR A 250 33.27 0.02 23.12
N ASN A 251 33.97 -1.13 23.17
CA ASN A 251 33.66 -2.24 24.10
C ASN A 251 32.20 -2.75 24.06
N GLY A 252 31.54 -2.69 22.90
CA GLY A 252 30.17 -3.19 22.73
C GLY A 252 29.07 -2.24 23.22
N THR A 253 29.40 -0.96 23.42
CA THR A 253 28.45 0.06 23.90
C THR A 253 28.77 1.43 23.30
N PHE A 254 27.78 2.32 23.31
CA PHE A 254 27.94 3.73 22.95
C PHE A 254 28.17 4.55 24.22
N ASP A 255 29.44 4.67 24.64
CA ASP A 255 29.79 5.35 25.89
C ASP A 255 29.44 6.84 25.86
N TRP A 256 29.53 7.48 24.69
CA TRP A 256 29.14 8.88 24.51
C TRP A 256 27.66 9.12 24.89
N ALA A 257 26.75 8.21 24.55
CA ALA A 257 25.32 8.37 24.80
C ALA A 257 24.93 8.35 26.30
N LYS A 258 25.87 7.98 27.19
CA LYS A 258 25.63 7.85 28.63
C LYS A 258 25.67 9.18 29.38
N GLN A 259 26.17 10.24 28.76
CA GLN A 259 26.32 11.54 29.42
C GLN A 259 25.92 12.70 28.51
N PRO A 260 25.43 13.82 29.07
CA PRO A 260 25.20 15.03 28.30
C PRO A 260 26.50 15.58 27.71
N HIS A 261 26.41 16.17 26.52
CA HIS A 261 27.52 16.77 25.80
C HIS A 261 27.31 18.27 25.58
N PRO A 262 27.33 19.10 26.65
CA PRO A 262 27.11 20.55 26.54
C PRO A 262 28.21 21.28 25.76
N GLU A 263 29.35 20.65 25.56
CA GLU A 263 30.45 21.14 24.74
C GLU A 263 30.20 21.03 23.24
N TRP A 264 29.19 20.26 22.81
CA TRP A 264 28.87 20.11 21.40
C TRP A 264 28.22 21.38 20.84
N PRO A 265 28.54 21.74 19.58
CA PRO A 265 27.90 22.87 18.93
C PRO A 265 26.37 22.70 18.87
N VAL A 266 25.65 23.79 19.09
CA VAL A 266 24.19 23.80 18.97
C VAL A 266 23.79 23.80 17.51
N THR A 267 22.91 22.87 17.14
CA THR A 267 22.24 22.83 15.82
C THR A 267 20.73 22.96 15.96
N TYR A 268 20.07 23.41 14.88
CA TYR A 268 18.62 23.60 14.81
C TYR A 268 18.04 22.76 13.68
N PHE A 269 16.99 22.00 13.99
CA PHE A 269 16.26 21.16 13.03
C PHE A 269 14.84 21.71 12.77
N PRO A 270 14.26 21.50 11.58
CA PRO A 270 14.84 20.78 10.44
C PRO A 270 15.85 21.64 9.64
N SER A 271 16.99 21.06 9.28
CA SER A 271 18.02 21.63 8.40
C SER A 271 18.72 20.50 7.63
N THR A 272 19.49 20.81 6.59
CA THR A 272 20.38 19.81 5.97
C THR A 272 21.71 19.76 6.73
N PHE A 273 22.27 18.57 6.91
CA PHE A 273 23.53 18.39 7.63
C PHE A 273 24.68 19.17 6.96
N GLU A 274 24.70 19.20 5.63
CA GLU A 274 25.69 19.89 4.81
C GLU A 274 25.62 21.42 4.91
N SER A 275 24.48 21.97 5.38
CA SER A 275 24.31 23.40 5.61
C SER A 275 24.63 23.83 7.04
N THR A 276 24.96 22.87 7.92
CA THR A 276 25.17 23.14 9.34
C THR A 276 26.64 23.54 9.58
N PRO A 277 26.94 24.76 10.09
CA PRO A 277 28.30 25.35 10.08
C PRO A 277 29.41 24.56 10.80
N HIS A 278 29.05 23.55 11.59
CA HIS A 278 29.95 22.73 12.41
C HIS A 278 29.86 21.24 12.08
N ILE A 279 29.14 20.87 11.02
CA ILE A 279 29.09 19.50 10.50
C ILE A 279 29.90 19.49 9.20
N GLU A 280 31.13 18.99 9.28
CA GLU A 280 32.06 18.92 8.13
C GLU A 280 31.91 17.61 7.33
N LEU A 281 30.88 16.81 7.63
CA LEU A 281 30.64 15.50 7.02
C LEU A 281 29.89 15.63 5.69
N LYS A 282 30.42 14.98 4.65
CA LYS A 282 29.68 14.72 3.41
C LYS A 282 28.81 13.46 3.52
N ASP A 283 29.35 12.40 4.14
CA ASP A 283 28.68 11.14 4.44
C ASP A 283 29.28 10.55 5.74
N GLY A 284 28.46 10.05 6.66
CA GLY A 284 28.93 9.36 7.88
C GLY A 284 27.95 9.39 9.04
N ILE A 285 28.46 9.26 10.26
CA ILE A 285 27.65 9.18 11.50
C ILE A 285 27.68 10.53 12.20
N ILE A 286 26.50 11.05 12.56
CA ILE A 286 26.33 12.30 13.30
C ILE A 286 25.63 11.99 14.61
N TRP A 287 26.25 12.45 15.70
CA TRP A 287 25.67 12.34 17.03
C TRP A 287 25.02 13.67 17.43
N VAL A 288 23.82 13.59 18.00
CA VAL A 288 23.11 14.76 18.52
C VAL A 288 22.64 14.48 19.93
N THR A 289 22.65 15.52 20.77
CA THR A 289 21.98 15.49 22.08
C THR A 289 20.85 16.52 22.06
N LYS A 290 19.76 16.23 22.77
CA LYS A 290 18.62 17.14 22.92
C LYS A 290 18.33 17.33 24.40
N THR A 291 18.43 18.57 24.86
CA THR A 291 17.93 18.94 26.20
C THR A 291 16.44 19.24 26.10
N ILE A 292 15.67 18.60 26.97
CA ILE A 292 14.23 18.84 27.11
C ILE A 292 14.00 19.41 28.50
N ILE A 293 13.40 20.60 28.56
CA ILE A 293 13.02 21.24 29.82
C ILE A 293 11.54 20.91 30.03
N LEU A 294 11.24 20.17 31.09
CA LEU A 294 9.87 19.84 31.49
C LEU A 294 9.35 20.89 32.47
N THR A 295 8.15 21.39 32.22
CA THR A 295 7.42 22.21 33.18
C THR A 295 6.68 21.33 34.20
N GLU A 296 6.23 21.91 35.32
CA GLU A 296 5.40 21.18 36.29
C GLU A 296 4.11 20.63 35.66
N ALA A 297 3.55 21.33 34.67
CA ALA A 297 2.38 20.89 33.92
C ALA A 297 2.70 19.66 33.03
N ASP A 298 3.87 19.61 32.40
CA ASP A 298 4.29 18.47 31.57
C ASP A 298 4.47 17.20 32.43
N ILE A 299 5.05 17.35 33.62
CA ILE A 299 5.24 16.24 34.56
C ILE A 299 3.89 15.67 35.01
N ALA A 300 2.90 16.53 35.23
CA ALA A 300 1.55 16.13 35.63
C ALA A 300 0.77 15.41 34.50
N ALA A 301 1.14 15.59 33.24
CA ALA A 301 0.43 15.07 32.07
C ALA A 301 0.84 13.64 31.65
N ASN A 302 1.62 12.93 32.46
CA ASN A 302 2.11 11.58 32.14
C ASN A 302 2.92 11.54 30.82
N CYS A 303 3.89 12.44 30.69
CA CYS A 303 4.79 12.51 29.54
C CYS A 303 5.60 11.22 29.37
N SER A 304 5.37 10.49 28.28
CA SER A 304 6.32 9.54 27.72
C SER A 304 7.14 10.23 26.62
N LEU A 305 8.46 10.04 26.65
CA LEU A 305 9.35 10.32 25.53
C LEU A 305 9.09 9.38 24.36
#